data_AF-A0A151IMK9-F1
#
_entry.id   AF-A0A151IMK9-F1
#
_cell.length_a   1.000
_cell.length_b   1.000
_cell.length_c   1.000
_cell.angle_alpha   90.00
_cell.angle_beta   90.00
_cell.angle_gamma   90.00
#
_symmetry.space_group_name_H-M   'P 1'
#
loop_
_entity.id
_entity.type
_entity.pdbx_description
1 polymer ?
#
loop_
_entity_poly.entity_id
_entity_poly.type
_entity_poly.pdbx_seq_one_letter_code
_entity_poly.pdbx_strand_id
1 'polypeptide(L)'
;MIVCGINFSLGWILIASSYNVIQLFIGRALTAAFFIILSILSLLCNIFFVQESPEWLLLKNRKEAAHISLLRIRGLRQETIEFQKEFTEMRNCNEVANNSEMPRNCQPDVILSTENEKESSPSWNVRNKLRRIQKTTVLPEVWKPFVILNLYFLLQQFSGLYVIITYAVDMIQRIDIMIDPFFITVIVGVVQLVGNVITTFCSMR
;
A
#
# COMPACT_ATOMS: atom_id res chain seq x y z
N MET A 1 -4.57 -14.45 -0.58
CA MET A 1 -3.21 -14.87 -1.01
C MET A 1 -3.20 -16.24 -1.71
N ILE A 2 -3.84 -17.28 -1.17
CA ILE A 2 -3.82 -18.64 -1.74
C ILE A 2 -4.42 -18.72 -3.16
N VAL A 3 -5.56 -18.04 -3.39
CA VAL A 3 -6.21 -17.97 -4.72
C VAL A 3 -5.33 -17.27 -5.77
N CYS A 4 -4.43 -16.37 -5.34
CA CYS A 4 -3.55 -15.62 -6.23
C CYS A 4 -2.37 -16.48 -6.72
N GLY A 5 -1.81 -17.32 -5.85
CA GLY A 5 -0.70 -18.24 -6.20
C GLY A 5 -1.11 -19.36 -7.16
N ILE A 6 -2.34 -19.87 -7.02
CA ILE A 6 -2.88 -20.92 -7.90
C ILE A 6 -3.04 -20.40 -9.34
N ASN A 7 -3.57 -19.17 -9.50
CA ASN A 7 -3.75 -18.56 -10.81
C ASN A 7 -2.44 -18.12 -11.46
N PHE A 8 -1.46 -17.66 -10.68
CA PHE A 8 -0.10 -17.41 -11.17
C PHE A 8 0.52 -18.69 -11.74
N SER A 9 0.39 -19.81 -11.02
CA SER A 9 0.95 -21.10 -11.44
C SER A 9 0.29 -21.64 -12.72
N LEU A 10 -1.04 -21.53 -12.84
CA LEU A 10 -1.77 -21.91 -14.07
C LEU A 10 -1.33 -21.09 -15.28
N GLY A 11 -1.06 -19.81 -15.09
CA GLY A 11 -0.53 -18.92 -16.11
C GLY A 11 0.83 -19.36 -16.66
N TRP A 12 1.76 -19.65 -15.75
CA TRP A 12 3.10 -20.12 -16.11
C TRP A 12 3.10 -21.53 -16.71
N ILE A 13 2.21 -22.42 -16.24
CA ILE A 13 2.04 -23.76 -16.81
C ILE A 13 1.49 -23.70 -18.24
N LEU A 14 0.53 -22.81 -18.53
CA LEU A 14 -0.01 -22.61 -19.88
C LEU A 14 1.04 -22.01 -20.83
N ILE A 15 1.89 -21.11 -20.33
CA ILE A 15 3.05 -20.56 -21.07
C ILE A 15 4.11 -21.64 -21.33
N ALA A 16 4.38 -22.50 -20.35
CA ALA A 16 5.34 -23.60 -20.48
C ALA A 16 4.86 -24.73 -21.41
N SER A 17 3.54 -24.92 -21.53
CA SER A 17 2.92 -25.97 -22.35
C SER A 17 2.54 -25.49 -23.78
N SER A 18 2.93 -24.27 -24.15
CA SER A 18 2.58 -23.64 -25.43
C SER A 18 3.54 -24.07 -26.55
N TYR A 19 3.03 -24.73 -27.58
CA TYR A 19 3.80 -25.16 -28.76
C TYR A 19 3.82 -24.12 -29.91
N ASN A 20 2.87 -23.17 -29.92
CA ASN A 20 2.71 -22.16 -30.98
C ASN A 20 2.82 -20.72 -30.44
N VAL A 21 3.38 -19.80 -31.23
CA VAL A 21 3.57 -18.39 -30.84
C VAL A 21 2.26 -17.70 -30.46
N ILE A 22 1.15 -18.03 -31.14
CA ILE A 22 -0.18 -17.48 -30.87
C ILE A 22 -0.69 -17.90 -29.47
N GLN A 23 -0.43 -19.15 -29.07
CA GLN A 23 -0.84 -19.68 -27.76
C GLN A 23 -0.07 -19.02 -26.62
N LEU A 24 1.20 -18.68 -26.85
CA LEU A 24 2.02 -17.91 -25.92
C LEU A 24 1.46 -16.50 -25.68
N PHE A 25 1.06 -15.79 -26.75
CA PHE A 25 0.44 -14.47 -26.62
C PHE A 25 -0.89 -14.52 -25.88
N ILE A 26 -1.71 -15.54 -26.15
CA ILE A 26 -2.99 -15.75 -25.45
C ILE A 26 -2.78 -16.05 -23.97
N GLY A 27 -1.81 -16.90 -23.61
CA GLY A 27 -1.50 -17.19 -22.21
C GLY A 27 -1.00 -15.96 -21.43
N ARG A 28 -0.16 -15.13 -22.06
CA ARG A 28 0.30 -13.85 -21.49
C ARG A 28 -0.85 -12.84 -21.32
N ALA A 29 -1.77 -12.78 -22.28
CA ALA A 29 -2.93 -11.91 -22.20
C ALA A 29 -3.88 -12.33 -21.07
N LEU A 30 -4.16 -13.63 -20.92
CA LEU A 30 -5.03 -14.16 -19.87
C LEU A 30 -4.46 -13.96 -18.46
N THR A 31 -3.15 -14.19 -18.29
CA THR A 31 -2.46 -13.93 -17.01
C THR A 31 -2.47 -12.45 -16.66
N ALA A 32 -2.13 -11.58 -17.61
CA ALA A 32 -2.18 -10.14 -17.41
C ALA A 32 -3.61 -9.67 -17.07
N ALA A 33 -4.62 -10.15 -17.79
CA ALA A 33 -6.01 -9.83 -17.51
C ALA A 33 -6.43 -10.23 -16.09
N PHE A 34 -6.02 -11.41 -15.61
CA PHE A 34 -6.31 -11.83 -14.24
C PHE A 34 -5.70 -10.90 -13.19
N PHE A 35 -4.42 -10.52 -13.34
CA PHE A 35 -3.76 -9.59 -12.42
C PHE A 35 -4.38 -8.19 -12.46
N ILE A 36 -4.77 -7.73 -13.64
CA ILE A 36 -5.46 -6.45 -13.81
C ILE A 36 -6.83 -6.50 -13.12
N ILE A 37 -7.63 -7.53 -13.35
CA ILE A 37 -8.94 -7.71 -12.72
C ILE A 37 -8.79 -7.76 -11.20
N LEU A 38 -7.82 -8.50 -10.67
CA LEU A 38 -7.56 -8.58 -9.24
C LEU A 38 -7.15 -7.22 -8.65
N SER A 39 -6.31 -6.47 -9.36
CA SER A 39 -5.87 -5.14 -8.93
C SER A 39 -7.03 -4.14 -8.95
N ILE A 40 -7.84 -4.13 -10.01
CA ILE A 40 -9.04 -3.29 -10.12
C ILE A 40 -10.03 -3.66 -9.02
N LEU A 41 -10.26 -4.96 -8.79
CA LEU A 41 -11.15 -5.41 -7.71
C LEU A 41 -10.63 -4.96 -6.34
N SER A 42 -9.33 -5.05 -6.08
CA SER A 42 -8.74 -4.54 -4.83
C SER A 42 -8.92 -3.03 -4.69
N LEU A 43 -8.77 -2.26 -5.77
CA LEU A 43 -9.00 -0.81 -5.76
C LEU A 43 -10.46 -0.47 -5.52
N LEU A 44 -11.38 -1.21 -6.15
CA LEU A 44 -12.82 -1.06 -5.93
C LEU A 44 -13.17 -1.43 -4.48
N CYS A 45 -12.67 -2.53 -3.94
CA CYS A 45 -12.86 -2.86 -2.53
C CYS A 45 -12.30 -1.77 -1.62
N ASN A 46 -11.12 -1.23 -1.89
CA ASN A 46 -10.54 -0.15 -1.10
C ASN A 46 -11.41 1.11 -1.13
N ILE A 47 -11.87 1.55 -2.30
CA ILE A 47 -12.68 2.77 -2.41
C ILE A 47 -14.07 2.64 -1.79
N PHE A 48 -14.67 1.44 -1.82
CA PHE A 48 -15.97 1.21 -1.18
C PHE A 48 -15.86 0.98 0.33
N PHE A 49 -14.77 0.37 0.81
CA PHE A 49 -14.65 -0.05 2.21
C PHE A 49 -13.87 0.94 3.08
N VAL A 50 -12.93 1.67 2.49
CA VAL A 50 -12.14 2.69 3.19
C VAL A 50 -12.86 4.02 3.08
N GLN A 51 -13.52 4.41 4.16
CA GLN A 51 -14.07 5.75 4.29
C GLN A 51 -12.93 6.77 4.42
N GLU A 52 -13.14 7.97 3.88
CA GLU A 52 -12.21 9.08 4.04
C GLU A 52 -11.92 9.35 5.53
N SER A 53 -10.67 9.72 5.82
CA SER A 53 -10.24 9.98 7.21
C SER A 53 -11.07 11.12 7.83
N PRO A 54 -11.58 10.97 9.08
CA PRO A 54 -12.40 11.98 9.75
C PRO A 54 -11.67 13.32 9.90
N GLU A 55 -10.35 13.31 10.12
CA GLU A 55 -9.55 14.54 10.23
C GLU A 55 -9.56 15.36 8.93
N TRP A 56 -9.45 14.70 7.79
CA TRP A 56 -9.50 15.34 6.47
C TRP A 56 -10.87 15.98 6.21
N LEU A 57 -11.95 15.32 6.65
CA LEU A 57 -13.31 15.84 6.54
C LEU A 57 -13.54 17.05 7.44
N LEU A 58 -12.96 17.06 8.65
CA LEU A 58 -12.98 18.21 9.55
C LEU A 58 -12.21 19.40 8.98
N LEU A 59 -11.04 19.18 8.36
CA LEU A 59 -10.27 20.23 7.68
C LEU A 59 -11.05 20.88 6.54
N LYS A 60 -11.88 20.10 5.84
CA LYS A 60 -12.78 20.61 4.79
C LYS A 60 -14.08 21.23 5.31
N ASN A 61 -14.22 21.42 6.62
CA ASN A 61 -15.44 21.89 7.28
C ASN A 61 -16.68 20.99 7.06
N ARG A 62 -16.51 19.73 6.61
CA ARG A 62 -17.61 18.76 6.40
C ARG A 62 -17.85 17.93 7.66
N LYS A 63 -18.37 18.59 8.70
CA LYS A 63 -18.52 18.03 10.07
C LYS A 63 -19.41 16.79 10.15
N GLU A 64 -20.53 16.78 9.43
CA GLU A 64 -21.47 15.63 9.41
C GLU A 64 -20.84 14.38 8.80
N ALA A 65 -20.12 14.54 7.68
CA ALA A 65 -19.43 13.43 7.04
C ALA A 65 -18.29 12.89 7.93
N ALA A 66 -17.56 13.78 8.61
CA ALA A 66 -16.53 13.40 9.57
C ALA A 66 -17.12 12.57 10.72
N HIS A 67 -18.26 13.00 11.27
CA HIS A 67 -18.98 12.30 12.33
C HIS A 67 -19.37 10.88 11.90
N ILE A 68 -20.00 10.74 10.72
CA ILE A 68 -20.39 9.43 10.17
C ILE A 68 -19.15 8.54 9.92
N SER A 69 -18.04 9.11 9.44
CA SER A 69 -16.80 8.35 9.23
C SER A 69 -16.20 7.81 10.51
N LEU A 70 -16.18 8.63 11.56
CA LEU A 70 -15.64 8.24 12.86
C LEU A 70 -16.51 7.15 13.52
N LEU A 71 -17.84 7.28 13.43
CA LEU A 71 -18.78 6.26 13.91
C LEU A 71 -18.55 4.91 13.21
N ARG A 72 -18.36 4.93 11.88
CA ARG A 72 -18.09 3.71 11.11
C ARG A 72 -16.75 3.08 11.45
N ILE A 73 -15.67 3.86 11.59
CA ILE A 73 -14.33 3.37 11.96
C ILE A 73 -14.36 2.69 13.34
N ARG A 74 -15.10 3.26 14.29
CA ARG A 74 -15.25 2.70 15.65
C ARG A 74 -16.22 1.51 15.69
N GLY A 75 -17.00 1.27 14.64
CA GLY A 75 -18.06 0.26 14.62
C GLY A 75 -19.22 0.57 15.58
N LEU A 76 -19.37 1.84 16.00
CA LEU A 76 -20.42 2.26 16.92
C LEU A 76 -21.69 2.62 16.15
N ARG A 77 -22.82 2.03 16.57
CA ARG A 77 -24.15 2.34 16.00
C ARG A 77 -24.80 3.56 16.66
N GLN A 78 -24.36 3.94 17.86
CA GLN A 78 -24.91 5.03 18.65
C GLN A 78 -23.78 5.89 19.24
N GLU A 79 -24.05 7.18 19.42
CA GLU A 79 -23.13 8.11 20.08
C GLU A 79 -22.86 7.68 21.52
N THR A 80 -21.60 7.39 21.82
CA THR A 80 -21.12 7.11 23.17
C THR A 80 -20.48 8.37 23.76
N ILE A 81 -20.50 8.54 25.09
CA ILE A 81 -19.92 9.71 25.77
C ILE A 81 -18.42 9.86 25.43
N GLU A 82 -17.70 8.75 25.34
CA GLU A 82 -16.28 8.71 24.97
C GLU A 82 -16.04 9.16 23.51
N PHE A 83 -16.94 8.76 22.60
CA PHE A 83 -16.89 9.18 21.19
C PHE A 83 -17.12 10.69 21.04
N GLN A 84 -18.10 11.25 21.75
CA GLN A 84 -18.37 12.70 21.73
C GLN A 84 -17.18 13.50 22.28
N LYS A 85 -16.52 12.99 23.31
CA LYS A 85 -15.29 13.58 23.85
C LYS A 85 -14.16 13.58 22.81
N GLU A 86 -13.87 12.43 22.20
CA GLU A 86 -12.85 12.30 21.14
C GLU A 86 -13.14 13.23 19.95
N PHE A 87 -14.38 13.26 19.47
CA PHE A 87 -14.77 14.12 18.35
C PHE A 87 -14.66 15.62 18.68
N THR A 88 -14.93 15.99 19.93
CA THR A 88 -14.78 17.38 20.41
C THR A 88 -13.30 17.77 20.50
N GLU A 89 -12.44 16.87 20.98
CA GLU A 89 -10.98 17.10 21.01
C GLU A 89 -10.42 17.30 19.59
N MET A 90 -10.81 16.46 18.63
CA MET A 90 -10.42 16.61 17.22
C MET A 90 -10.85 17.96 16.63
N ARG A 91 -12.07 18.42 16.95
CA ARG A 91 -12.57 19.72 16.49
C ARG A 91 -11.79 20.89 17.10
N ASN A 92 -11.50 20.83 18.39
CA ASN A 92 -10.75 21.88 19.07
C ASN A 92 -9.33 22.03 18.48
N CYS A 93 -8.64 20.90 18.23
CA CYS A 93 -7.33 20.92 17.56
C CYS A 93 -7.38 21.58 16.18
N ASN A 94 -8.41 21.29 15.37
CA ASN A 94 -8.57 21.91 14.06
C ASN A 94 -8.92 23.40 14.15
N GLU A 95 -9.74 23.79 15.12
CA GLU A 95 -10.09 25.19 15.34
C GLU A 95 -8.89 26.01 15.80
N VAL A 96 -8.04 25.45 16.67
CA VAL A 96 -6.73 26.04 17.03
C VAL A 96 -5.83 26.17 15.80
N ALA A 97 -5.76 25.14 14.94
CA ALA A 97 -4.98 25.20 13.70
C ALA A 97 -5.49 26.27 12.72
N ASN A 98 -6.81 26.44 12.62
CA ASN A 98 -7.43 27.45 11.75
C ASN A 98 -7.33 28.87 12.32
N ASN A 99 -7.42 29.06 13.64
CA ASN A 99 -7.27 30.35 14.30
C ASN A 99 -5.80 30.79 14.42
N SER A 100 -4.85 29.88 14.22
CA SER A 100 -3.40 30.12 14.31
C SER A 100 -2.75 30.53 12.98
N GLU A 101 -3.47 31.14 12.04
CA GLU A 101 -2.81 31.96 11.03
C GLU A 101 -2.15 33.16 11.76
N MET A 102 -0.84 33.27 11.98
CA MET A 102 0.30 33.02 11.08
C MET A 102 1.62 32.87 11.91
N PRO A 103 2.61 31.99 11.55
CA PRO A 103 3.31 32.04 10.27
C PRO A 103 3.04 30.85 9.36
N ARG A 104 2.57 31.18 8.16
CA ARG A 104 2.35 30.29 7.00
C ARG A 104 3.61 29.48 6.70
N ASN A 105 3.64 28.21 7.09
CA ASN A 105 4.52 27.21 6.48
C ASN A 105 4.13 25.78 6.88
N CYS A 106 2.97 25.30 6.40
CA CYS A 106 2.66 23.90 6.10
C CYS A 106 1.14 23.75 5.86
N GLN A 107 0.69 23.96 4.63
CA GLN A 107 -0.58 23.39 4.16
C GLN A 107 -0.34 22.67 2.83
N PRO A 108 -0.79 21.41 2.68
CA PRO A 108 -0.98 20.78 1.39
C PRO A 108 -2.21 21.38 0.70
N ASP A 109 -2.01 21.87 -0.52
CA ASP A 109 -3.05 22.42 -1.38
C ASP A 109 -4.20 21.43 -1.59
N VAL A 110 -5.34 21.64 -0.93
CA VAL A 110 -6.62 21.04 -1.34
C VAL A 110 -7.21 21.95 -2.42
N ILE A 111 -7.10 21.49 -3.66
CA ILE A 111 -7.86 22.02 -4.78
C ILE A 111 -9.34 21.67 -4.55
N LEU A 112 -10.18 22.68 -4.30
CA LEU A 112 -11.57 22.66 -4.77
C LEU A 112 -11.75 23.87 -5.69
N SER A 113 -11.84 23.53 -6.96
CA SER A 113 -12.11 24.33 -8.16
C SER A 113 -13.07 25.50 -7.99
N THR A 114 -12.61 26.68 -8.39
CA THR A 114 -13.36 27.50 -9.36
C THR A 114 -12.41 27.83 -10.50
N GLU A 115 -12.72 27.29 -11.68
CA GLU A 115 -12.07 27.63 -12.95
C GLU A 115 -12.28 29.12 -13.28
N ASN A 116 -11.20 29.83 -13.59
CA ASN A 116 -11.08 30.66 -14.79
C ASN A 116 -9.62 31.11 -14.99
N GLU A 117 -9.15 30.81 -16.21
CA GLU A 117 -7.82 30.96 -16.83
C GLU A 117 -6.86 32.07 -16.35
N LYS A 118 -5.57 31.71 -16.25
CA LYS A 118 -4.57 32.07 -17.28
C LYS A 118 -3.24 31.35 -17.04
N GLU A 119 -2.85 30.55 -18.01
CA GLU A 119 -1.50 29.97 -18.17
C GLU A 119 -0.43 31.07 -18.07
N SER A 120 0.51 30.92 -17.13
CA SER A 120 1.88 31.44 -17.31
C SER A 120 2.89 30.78 -16.34
N SER A 121 3.81 30.02 -16.94
CA SER A 121 5.11 29.55 -16.41
C SER A 121 5.14 28.58 -15.20
N PRO A 122 5.34 27.26 -15.42
CA PRO A 122 5.25 26.24 -14.36
C PRO A 122 6.54 26.02 -13.55
N SER A 123 7.69 26.60 -13.94
CA SER A 123 9.02 26.20 -13.42
C SER A 123 9.34 26.73 -12.01
N TRP A 124 8.94 27.97 -11.68
CA TRP A 124 9.31 28.60 -10.40
C TRP A 124 8.44 28.15 -9.22
N ASN A 125 7.19 27.74 -9.49
CA ASN A 125 6.25 27.25 -8.48
C ASN A 125 6.63 25.87 -7.93
N VAL A 126 7.15 24.98 -8.79
CA VAL A 126 7.57 23.62 -8.37
C VAL A 126 8.78 23.69 -7.45
N ARG A 127 9.75 24.57 -7.72
CA ARG A 127 10.96 24.72 -6.89
C ARG A 127 10.65 25.25 -5.49
N ASN A 128 9.72 26.20 -5.39
CA ASN A 128 9.31 26.76 -4.11
C ASN A 128 8.47 25.77 -3.29
N LYS A 129 7.67 24.91 -3.97
CA LYS A 129 6.92 23.82 -3.34
C LYS A 129 7.85 22.68 -2.88
N LEU A 130 8.80 22.29 -3.72
CA LEU A 130 9.82 21.27 -3.38
C LEU A 130 10.73 21.73 -2.25
N ARG A 131 11.13 23.01 -2.20
CA ARG A 131 11.89 23.55 -1.06
C ARG A 131 11.11 23.51 0.25
N ARG A 132 9.79 23.71 0.24
CA ARG A 132 8.96 23.56 1.44
C ARG A 132 8.93 22.11 1.89
N ILE A 133 8.67 21.18 0.97
CA ILE A 133 8.68 19.73 1.26
C ILE A 133 10.05 19.28 1.77
N GLN A 134 11.14 19.74 1.15
CA GLN A 134 12.50 19.42 1.57
C GLN A 134 12.81 19.94 2.97
N LYS A 135 12.31 21.13 3.33
CA LYS A 135 12.44 21.62 4.71
C LYS A 135 11.63 20.75 5.68
N THR A 136 10.43 20.32 5.28
CA THR A 136 9.57 19.44 6.07
C THR A 136 10.16 18.03 6.25
N THR A 137 10.81 17.47 5.22
CA THR A 137 11.42 16.13 5.29
C THR A 137 12.70 16.08 6.12
N VAL A 138 13.37 17.22 6.32
CA VAL A 138 14.56 17.32 7.19
C VAL A 138 14.18 17.37 8.67
N LEU A 139 12.90 17.53 9.03
CA LEU A 139 12.49 17.45 10.43
C LEU A 139 12.82 16.07 11.00
N PRO A 140 13.35 16.02 12.25
CA PRO A 140 13.76 14.80 12.91
C PRO A 140 12.64 13.77 13.05
N GLU A 141 11.39 14.20 13.03
CA GLU A 141 10.19 13.35 13.09
C GLU A 141 9.96 12.55 11.81
N VAL A 142 10.36 13.08 10.65
CA VAL A 142 10.08 12.47 9.34
C VAL A 142 11.24 11.61 8.85
N TRP A 143 12.47 12.13 8.87
CA TRP A 143 13.60 11.38 8.29
C TRP A 143 14.04 10.18 9.13
N LYS A 144 13.90 10.22 10.46
CA LYS A 144 14.28 9.08 11.34
C LYS A 144 13.49 7.80 11.00
N PRO A 145 12.14 7.79 11.06
CA PRO A 145 11.39 6.60 10.68
C PRO A 145 11.60 6.25 9.20
N PHE A 146 11.72 7.25 8.33
CA PHE A 146 11.97 7.02 6.90
C PHE A 146 13.28 6.26 6.63
N VAL A 147 14.39 6.66 7.28
CA VAL A 147 15.69 6.00 7.13
C VAL A 147 15.66 4.60 7.74
N ILE A 148 15.04 4.42 8.91
CA ILE A 148 14.92 3.10 9.55
C ILE A 148 14.15 2.12 8.64
N LEU A 149 13.02 2.55 8.07
CA LEU A 149 12.23 1.73 7.15
C LEU A 149 12.99 1.41 5.87
N ASN A 150 13.65 2.39 5.25
CA ASN A 150 14.42 2.16 4.03
C ASN A 150 15.62 1.22 4.28
N LEU A 151 16.31 1.39 5.41
CA LEU A 151 17.41 0.51 5.79
C LEU A 151 16.91 -0.91 6.05
N TYR A 152 15.77 -1.07 6.73
CA TYR A 152 15.13 -2.36 6.94
C TYR A 152 14.81 -3.05 5.61
N PHE A 153 14.17 -2.34 4.67
CA PHE A 153 13.86 -2.91 3.35
C PHE A 153 15.11 -3.27 2.57
N LEU A 154 16.16 -2.45 2.64
CA LEU A 154 17.43 -2.72 1.99
C LEU A 154 18.07 -3.99 2.53
N LEU A 155 18.18 -4.12 3.86
CA LEU A 155 18.69 -5.34 4.51
C LEU A 155 17.83 -6.57 4.18
N GLN A 156 16.51 -6.39 4.09
CA GLN A 156 15.59 -7.46 3.69
C GLN A 156 15.88 -7.95 2.27
N GLN A 157 16.18 -7.07 1.31
CA GLN A 157 16.54 -7.47 -0.05
C GLN A 157 17.89 -8.20 -0.12
N PHE A 158 18.86 -7.82 0.72
CA PHE A 158 20.18 -8.46 0.79
C PHE A 158 20.21 -9.81 1.51
N SER A 159 19.11 -10.22 2.14
CA SER A 159 19.00 -11.54 2.80
C SER A 159 19.13 -12.74 1.84
N GLY A 160 19.11 -12.50 0.53
CA GLY A 160 19.23 -13.55 -0.49
C GLY A 160 17.96 -14.38 -0.67
N LEU A 161 16.85 -14.04 0.01
CA LEU A 161 15.58 -14.77 -0.10
C LEU A 161 15.10 -14.86 -1.56
N TYR A 162 15.18 -13.76 -2.31
CA TYR A 162 14.78 -13.74 -3.71
C TYR A 162 15.67 -14.64 -4.57
N VAL A 163 16.98 -14.65 -4.32
CA VAL A 163 17.94 -15.51 -5.03
C VAL A 163 17.60 -16.98 -4.80
N ILE A 164 17.29 -17.35 -3.56
CA ILE A 164 16.87 -18.73 -3.22
C ILE A 164 15.60 -19.10 -3.97
N ILE A 165 14.58 -18.23 -4.01
CA ILE A 165 13.30 -18.55 -4.67
C ILE A 165 13.47 -18.67 -6.19
N THR A 166 14.22 -17.77 -6.82
CA THR A 166 14.36 -17.76 -8.30
C THR A 166 15.29 -18.84 -8.82
N TYR A 167 16.36 -19.15 -8.07
CA TYR A 167 17.38 -20.12 -8.48
C TYR A 167 17.32 -21.43 -7.69
N ALA A 168 16.22 -21.71 -6.98
CA ALA A 168 16.07 -22.92 -6.17
C ALA A 168 16.38 -24.18 -6.99
N VAL A 169 15.76 -24.32 -8.17
CA VAL A 169 15.91 -25.48 -9.04
C VAL A 169 17.36 -25.67 -9.47
N ASP A 170 18.01 -24.59 -9.94
CA ASP A 170 19.39 -24.63 -10.42
C ASP A 170 20.38 -24.96 -9.28
N MET A 171 20.15 -24.45 -8.07
CA MET A 171 20.99 -24.80 -6.92
C MET A 171 20.84 -26.26 -6.53
N ILE A 172 19.61 -26.79 -6.52
CA ILE A 172 19.34 -28.19 -6.17
C ILE A 172 19.96 -29.15 -7.19
N GLN A 173 19.84 -28.83 -8.49
CA GLN A 173 20.45 -29.63 -9.56
C GLN A 173 21.97 -29.68 -9.46
N ARG A 174 22.62 -28.59 -9.01
CA ARG A 174 24.08 -28.56 -8.80
C ARG A 174 24.56 -29.37 -7.60
N ILE A 175 23.68 -29.71 -6.66
CA ILE A 175 24.01 -30.47 -5.45
C ILE A 175 23.94 -32.00 -5.72
N ASP A 176 23.57 -32.42 -6.94
CA ASP A 176 23.47 -33.84 -7.37
C ASP A 176 22.65 -34.71 -6.39
N ILE A 177 21.54 -34.14 -5.89
CA ILE A 177 20.63 -34.86 -5.00
C ILE A 177 19.73 -35.76 -5.85
N MET A 178 19.62 -37.04 -5.50
CA MET A 178 18.74 -38.02 -6.16
C MET A 178 17.22 -37.72 -6.08
N ILE A 179 16.82 -36.63 -5.41
CA ILE A 179 15.43 -36.21 -5.26
C ILE A 179 15.07 -35.27 -6.41
N ASP A 180 13.89 -35.46 -7.00
CA ASP A 180 13.37 -34.59 -8.05
C ASP A 180 13.39 -33.09 -7.61
N PRO A 181 14.14 -32.21 -8.31
CA PRO A 181 14.26 -30.80 -7.97
C PRO A 181 12.92 -30.06 -7.87
N PHE A 182 11.92 -30.49 -8.66
CA PHE A 182 10.59 -29.89 -8.62
C PHE A 182 9.83 -30.19 -7.33
N PHE A 183 10.05 -31.37 -6.73
CA PHE A 183 9.41 -31.71 -5.46
C PHE A 183 9.96 -30.87 -4.31
N ILE A 184 11.26 -30.59 -4.31
CA ILE A 184 11.91 -29.78 -3.28
C ILE A 184 11.42 -28.32 -3.35
N THR A 185 11.22 -27.75 -4.54
CA THR A 185 10.69 -26.37 -4.65
C THR A 185 9.26 -26.24 -4.12
N VAL A 186 8.44 -27.28 -4.28
CA VAL A 186 7.10 -27.35 -3.67
C VAL A 186 7.20 -27.33 -2.13
N ILE A 187 8.12 -28.11 -1.55
CA ILE A 187 8.36 -28.12 -0.10
C ILE A 187 8.78 -26.74 0.40
N VAL A 188 9.70 -26.07 -0.30
CA VAL A 188 10.14 -24.70 0.04
C VAL A 188 8.95 -23.73 0.05
N GLY A 189 8.05 -23.82 -0.94
CA GLY A 189 6.82 -23.03 -0.97
C GLY A 189 5.88 -23.31 0.22
N VAL A 190 5.72 -24.57 0.62
CA VAL A 190 4.91 -24.96 1.79
C VAL A 190 5.51 -24.43 3.08
N VAL A 191 6.82 -24.54 3.27
CA VAL A 191 7.52 -24.01 4.45
C VAL A 191 7.33 -22.49 4.57
N GLN A 192 7.43 -21.75 3.46
CA GLN A 192 7.16 -20.32 3.45
C GLN A 192 5.71 -19.99 3.82
N LEU A 193 4.74 -20.78 3.33
CA LEU A 193 3.34 -20.59 3.68
C LEU A 193 3.10 -20.79 5.18
N VAL A 194 3.61 -21.88 5.75
CA VAL A 194 3.49 -22.18 7.18
C VAL A 194 4.18 -21.11 8.03
N GLY A 195 5.38 -20.65 7.64
CA GLY A 195 6.09 -19.57 8.35
C GLY A 195 5.30 -18.25 8.39
N ASN A 196 4.68 -17.87 7.28
CA ASN A 196 3.84 -16.67 7.20
C ASN A 196 2.57 -16.79 8.07
N VAL A 197 1.95 -17.98 8.08
CA VAL A 197 0.78 -18.26 8.92
C VAL A 197 1.15 -18.17 10.40
N ILE A 198 2.25 -18.79 10.82
CA ILE A 198 2.76 -18.73 12.19
C ILE A 198 3.05 -17.28 12.59
N THR A 199 3.68 -16.50 11.71
CA THR A 199 3.98 -15.08 11.97
C THR A 199 2.71 -14.26 12.16
N THR A 200 1.69 -14.52 11.35
CA THR A 200 0.38 -13.87 11.48
C THR A 200 -0.27 -14.22 12.81
N PHE A 201 -0.29 -15.51 13.19
CA PHE A 201 -0.84 -15.94 14.47
C PHE A 201 -0.06 -15.39 15.67
N CYS A 202 1.26 -15.30 15.58
CA CYS A 202 2.10 -14.71 16.61
C CYS A 202 1.83 -13.21 16.76
N SER A 203 1.66 -12.48 15.64
CA SER A 203 1.36 -11.05 15.65
C SER A 203 -0.03 -10.72 16.20
N MET A 204 -0.97 -11.67 16.17
CA MET A 204 -2.31 -11.47 16.72
C MET A 204 -2.37 -11.68 18.25
N ARG A 205 -1.31 -12.21 18.86
CA ARG A 205 -1.23 -12.51 20.29
C ARG A 205 -0.36 -11.50 21.03
#